data_AF-A0A520Y7J3-F1
#
_entry.id   AF-A0A520Y7J3-F1
#
_cell.length_a   1.000
_cell.length_b   1.000
_cell.length_c   1.000
_cell.angle_alpha   90.00
_cell.angle_beta   90.00
_cell.angle_gamma   90.00
#
_symmetry.space_group_name_H-M   'P 1'
#
loop_
_entity.id
_entity.type
_entity.pdbx_description
1 polymer ?
#
loop_
_entity_poly.entity_id
_entity_poly.type
_entity_poly.pdbx_seq_one_letter_code
_entity_poly.pdbx_strand_id
1 'polypeptide(L)'
;MRRALAAGTALALAACASSNSSVSTSAAVPATALAAGVALAPAAVLSTTEAARALDAFKISCSRLVSRTDQSGLTQTEDWAPLCAKAARLAPIDAAAFFARDFAWVEVGAGEAFATGYFEPRIRGSLTRRPGYETPIYAVPDDLTRGTFSDGSGEGRGRYDENGNFVLYHDRTAIEEGALEGRGLEIAWAADPVELFFLQIQGSGQLLLPDGRVARIGYANQNGREYVAIGRLLRERGLLEGGITMQRIVDWLNANPEAGRDLMRENKSYIFFRLVEGPGPLGALNVPVTPRGTVAADPKFVPLGAPVWLDLEADVADG
;
A
#
# COMPACT_ATOMS: atom_id res chain seq x y z
N MET A 1 -15.13 64.31 74.88
CA MET A 1 -15.69 63.87 73.58
C MET A 1 -14.98 62.59 73.15
N ARG A 2 -15.76 61.57 72.80
CA ARG A 2 -15.35 60.22 72.37
C ARG A 2 -14.40 60.25 71.17
N ARG A 3 -13.36 59.41 71.15
CA ARG A 3 -12.90 58.69 69.93
C ARG A 3 -12.33 57.33 70.31
N ALA A 4 -12.83 56.31 69.63
CA ALA A 4 -12.57 54.89 69.81
C ALA A 4 -12.00 54.28 68.50
N LEU A 5 -11.17 53.24 68.70
CA LEU A 5 -10.82 52.06 67.88
C LEU A 5 -10.87 52.07 66.35
N ALA A 6 -9.81 51.49 65.74
CA ALA A 6 -9.79 50.14 65.09
C ALA A 6 -8.40 49.93 64.44
N ALA A 7 -7.55 48.99 64.87
CA ALA A 7 -7.58 47.53 64.66
C ALA A 7 -7.47 47.14 63.17
N GLY A 8 -6.27 46.74 62.75
CA GLY A 8 -5.96 46.25 61.41
C GLY A 8 -6.09 44.74 61.30
N THR A 9 -6.68 44.30 60.20
CA THR A 9 -6.88 42.89 59.84
C THR A 9 -6.37 42.70 58.40
N ALA A 10 -5.34 41.88 58.21
CA ALA A 10 -4.86 41.46 56.91
C ALA A 10 -5.72 40.29 56.40
N LEU A 11 -6.45 40.52 55.30
CA LEU A 11 -7.20 39.49 54.58
C LEU A 11 -6.31 38.91 53.45
N ALA A 12 -6.01 37.62 53.52
CA ALA A 12 -5.42 36.87 52.42
C ALA A 12 -6.52 36.49 51.42
N LEU A 13 -6.43 36.99 50.19
CA LEU A 13 -7.29 36.61 49.08
C LEU A 13 -6.82 35.26 48.51
N ALA A 14 -7.54 34.19 48.81
CA ALA A 14 -7.43 32.91 48.11
C ALA A 14 -8.10 33.04 46.74
N ALA A 15 -7.29 33.06 45.67
CA ALA A 15 -7.78 33.01 44.30
C ALA A 15 -8.14 31.56 43.94
N CYS A 16 -9.42 31.26 43.82
CA CYS A 16 -9.89 30.03 43.16
C CYS A 16 -9.68 30.18 41.65
N ALA A 17 -8.55 29.71 41.14
CA ALA A 17 -8.35 29.49 39.71
C ALA A 17 -9.12 28.24 39.30
N SER A 18 -10.30 28.42 38.69
CA SER A 18 -10.99 27.37 37.97
C SER A 18 -10.17 26.99 36.75
N SER A 19 -9.39 25.91 36.86
CA SER A 19 -8.72 25.27 35.74
C SER A 19 -9.77 24.71 34.79
N ASN A 20 -10.10 25.47 33.74
CA ASN A 20 -10.76 24.94 32.56
C ASN A 20 -9.80 23.95 31.90
N SER A 21 -9.93 22.69 32.24
CA SER A 21 -9.33 21.60 31.48
C SER A 21 -9.96 21.60 30.09
N SER A 22 -9.32 22.28 29.15
CA SER A 22 -9.58 22.10 27.73
C SER A 22 -9.23 20.65 27.42
N VAL A 23 -10.25 19.80 27.31
CA VAL A 23 -10.15 18.49 26.70
C VAL A 23 -9.57 18.74 25.30
N SER A 24 -8.30 18.41 25.09
CA SER A 24 -7.74 18.30 23.74
C SER A 24 -8.47 17.15 23.08
N THR A 25 -9.54 17.46 22.35
CA THR A 25 -10.06 16.60 21.30
C THR A 25 -8.92 16.42 20.31
N SER A 26 -8.24 15.26 20.37
CA SER A 26 -7.46 14.78 19.24
C SER A 26 -8.36 14.89 18.02
N ALA A 27 -8.01 15.77 17.07
CA ALA A 27 -8.77 15.90 15.84
C ALA A 27 -8.91 14.50 15.23
N ALA A 28 -10.13 14.09 14.93
CA ALA A 28 -10.36 12.80 14.29
C ALA A 28 -9.64 12.81 12.94
N VAL A 29 -8.88 11.75 12.65
CA VAL A 29 -8.26 11.58 11.33
C VAL A 29 -9.38 11.57 10.29
N PRO A 30 -9.33 12.44 9.27
CA PRO A 30 -10.40 12.55 8.29
C PRO A 30 -10.60 11.22 7.56
N ALA A 31 -11.85 10.88 7.26
CA ALA A 31 -12.18 9.59 6.64
C ALA A 31 -11.97 9.57 5.11
N THR A 32 -11.91 10.75 4.46
CA THR A 32 -11.76 10.92 3.01
C THR A 32 -11.01 12.23 2.69
N ALA A 33 -10.58 12.42 1.44
CA ALA A 33 -10.04 13.69 0.95
C ALA A 33 -11.00 14.86 1.21
N LEU A 34 -12.27 14.69 0.87
CA LEU A 34 -13.27 15.74 1.08
C LEU A 34 -13.40 16.11 2.57
N ALA A 35 -13.31 15.12 3.47
CA ALA A 35 -13.33 15.38 4.92
C ALA A 35 -12.03 16.00 5.45
N ALA A 36 -10.89 15.76 4.78
CA ALA A 36 -9.60 16.37 5.11
C ALA A 36 -9.52 17.85 4.71
N GLY A 37 -10.42 18.29 3.84
CA GLY A 37 -10.37 19.61 3.21
C GLY A 37 -9.61 19.58 1.89
N VAL A 38 -10.09 20.38 0.94
CA VAL A 38 -9.54 20.45 -0.42
C VAL A 38 -9.48 21.90 -0.83
N ALA A 39 -8.31 22.35 -1.31
CA ALA A 39 -8.11 23.71 -1.80
C ALA A 39 -7.72 23.68 -3.28
N LEU A 40 -8.17 24.67 -4.05
CA LEU A 40 -7.67 24.87 -5.41
C LEU A 40 -6.19 25.28 -5.36
N ALA A 41 -5.39 24.63 -6.19
CA ALA A 41 -3.97 24.89 -6.34
C ALA A 41 -3.67 25.44 -7.75
N PRO A 42 -2.60 26.23 -7.92
CA PRO A 42 -2.12 26.55 -9.26
C PRO A 42 -1.62 25.29 -9.96
N ALA A 43 -1.76 25.25 -11.29
CA ALA A 43 -1.22 24.15 -12.09
C ALA A 43 0.31 24.10 -11.98
N ALA A 44 0.87 22.89 -11.75
CA ALA A 44 2.31 22.70 -11.75
C ALA A 44 2.91 22.86 -13.15
N VAL A 45 4.17 23.30 -13.22
CA VAL A 45 4.92 23.40 -14.48
C VAL A 45 5.55 22.04 -14.78
N LEU A 46 4.97 21.31 -15.74
CA LEU A 46 5.47 20.01 -16.18
C LEU A 46 6.47 20.17 -17.33
N SER A 47 7.60 19.46 -17.27
CA SER A 47 8.44 19.28 -18.46
C SER A 47 7.70 18.45 -19.52
N THR A 48 8.11 18.59 -20.79
CA THR A 48 7.55 17.78 -21.89
C THR A 48 7.65 16.28 -21.63
N THR A 49 8.75 15.83 -21.03
CA THR A 49 8.99 14.42 -20.72
C THR A 49 8.08 13.91 -19.61
N GLU A 50 7.89 14.70 -18.54
CA GLU A 50 6.97 14.34 -17.44
C GLU A 50 5.53 14.30 -17.92
N ALA A 51 5.10 15.33 -18.65
CA ALA A 51 3.75 15.42 -19.17
C ALA A 51 3.44 14.29 -20.16
N ALA A 52 4.37 13.96 -21.07
CA ALA A 52 4.22 12.82 -21.98
C ALA A 52 4.05 11.49 -21.22
N ARG A 53 4.89 11.25 -20.21
CA ARG A 53 4.80 10.04 -19.38
C ARG A 53 3.49 9.96 -18.61
N ALA A 54 3.05 11.08 -18.03
CA ALA A 54 1.77 11.17 -17.33
C ALA A 54 0.59 10.93 -18.28
N LEU A 55 0.64 11.45 -19.52
CA LEU A 55 -0.38 11.22 -20.53
C LEU A 55 -0.51 9.74 -20.92
N ASP A 56 0.62 9.05 -21.11
CA ASP A 56 0.62 7.62 -21.44
C ASP A 56 0.01 6.79 -20.31
N ALA A 57 0.36 7.08 -19.06
CA ALA A 57 -0.24 6.45 -17.89
C ALA A 57 -1.74 6.76 -17.76
N PHE A 58 -2.13 8.02 -17.98
CA PHE A 58 -3.53 8.44 -17.92
C PHE A 58 -4.40 7.73 -18.98
N LYS A 59 -3.89 7.58 -20.21
CA LYS A 59 -4.56 6.82 -21.28
C LYS A 59 -4.85 5.37 -20.87
N ILE A 60 -3.92 4.71 -20.18
CA ILE A 60 -4.09 3.34 -19.68
C ILE A 60 -5.21 3.28 -18.63
N SER A 61 -5.29 4.27 -17.75
CA SER A 61 -6.30 4.36 -16.68
C SER A 61 -7.72 4.66 -17.17
N CYS A 62 -7.87 5.27 -18.34
CA CYS A 62 -9.14 5.81 -18.84
C CYS A 62 -10.30 4.81 -18.88
N SER A 63 -10.09 3.56 -19.27
CA SER A 63 -11.16 2.55 -19.31
C SER A 63 -11.77 2.25 -17.93
N ARG A 64 -11.00 2.49 -16.86
CA ARG A 64 -11.41 2.24 -15.49
C ARG A 64 -11.93 3.50 -14.81
N LEU A 65 -11.38 4.67 -15.14
CA LEU A 65 -11.86 5.96 -14.64
C LEU A 65 -13.33 6.21 -14.99
N VAL A 66 -13.76 5.84 -16.20
CA VAL A 66 -15.14 6.04 -16.68
C VAL A 66 -16.13 4.97 -16.18
N SER A 67 -15.67 3.98 -15.41
CA SER A 67 -16.51 2.86 -14.95
C SER A 67 -16.50 2.61 -13.45
N ARG A 68 -15.56 3.20 -12.70
CA ARG A 68 -15.44 3.01 -11.26
C ARG A 68 -15.90 4.23 -10.49
N THR A 69 -16.65 3.98 -9.41
CA THR A 69 -17.01 5.01 -8.43
C THR A 69 -15.79 5.44 -7.63
N ASP A 70 -15.60 6.75 -7.53
CA ASP A 70 -14.59 7.40 -6.69
C ASP A 70 -14.96 7.29 -5.20
N GLN A 71 -14.01 6.85 -4.37
CA GLN A 71 -14.20 6.73 -2.91
C GLN A 71 -13.72 7.98 -2.15
N SER A 72 -12.97 8.86 -2.80
CA SER A 72 -12.44 10.08 -2.20
C SER A 72 -13.47 11.21 -2.11
N GLY A 73 -14.49 11.15 -2.97
CA GLY A 73 -15.53 12.16 -3.09
C GLY A 73 -15.12 13.39 -3.90
N LEU A 74 -14.01 13.34 -4.64
CA LEU A 74 -13.51 14.46 -5.43
C LEU A 74 -14.08 14.52 -6.85
N THR A 75 -14.45 13.36 -7.40
CA THR A 75 -14.86 13.23 -8.81
C THR A 75 -16.02 12.25 -8.99
N GLN A 76 -16.66 12.31 -10.16
CA GLN A 76 -17.66 11.36 -10.63
C GLN A 76 -17.20 10.76 -11.97
N THR A 77 -17.82 9.66 -12.40
CA THR A 77 -17.46 8.96 -13.65
C THR A 77 -17.59 9.86 -14.89
N GLU A 78 -18.54 10.78 -14.86
CA GLU A 78 -18.88 11.72 -15.94
C GLU A 78 -17.80 12.79 -16.15
N ASP A 79 -17.07 13.15 -15.08
CA ASP A 79 -15.97 14.13 -15.15
C ASP A 79 -14.82 13.61 -16.03
N TRP A 80 -14.62 12.29 -16.06
CA TRP A 80 -13.50 11.65 -16.74
C TRP A 80 -13.72 11.39 -18.23
N ALA A 81 -14.97 11.16 -18.65
CA ALA A 81 -15.32 10.80 -20.03
C ALA A 81 -14.77 11.80 -21.08
N PRO A 82 -14.99 13.14 -20.96
CA PRO A 82 -14.46 14.09 -21.94
C PRO A 82 -12.92 14.17 -21.92
N LEU A 83 -12.30 14.07 -20.74
CA LEU A 83 -10.85 14.09 -20.59
C LEU A 83 -10.20 12.88 -21.26
N CYS A 84 -10.78 11.70 -21.08
CA CYS A 84 -10.32 10.46 -21.69
C CYS A 84 -10.50 10.46 -23.21
N ALA A 85 -11.63 10.97 -23.72
CA ALA A 85 -11.85 11.12 -25.16
C ALA A 85 -10.83 12.07 -25.80
N LYS A 86 -10.49 13.18 -25.12
CA LYS A 86 -9.45 14.12 -25.56
C LYS A 86 -8.05 13.50 -25.49
N ALA A 87 -7.70 12.89 -24.37
CA ALA A 87 -6.40 12.26 -24.15
C ALA A 87 -6.09 11.18 -25.21
N ALA A 88 -7.09 10.37 -25.60
CA ALA A 88 -6.92 9.32 -26.61
C ALA A 88 -6.39 9.81 -27.96
N ARG A 89 -6.58 11.09 -28.29
CA ARG A 89 -6.16 11.72 -29.56
C ARG A 89 -4.99 12.70 -29.38
N LEU A 90 -4.54 12.92 -28.15
CA LEU A 90 -3.57 13.95 -27.81
C LEU A 90 -2.14 13.50 -28.12
N ALA A 91 -1.39 14.36 -28.80
CA ALA A 91 0.03 14.18 -29.02
C ALA A 91 0.83 14.45 -27.73
N PRO A 92 1.95 13.75 -27.49
CA PRO A 92 2.76 13.93 -26.27
C PRO A 92 3.22 15.38 -26.02
N ILE A 93 3.48 16.15 -27.09
CA ILE A 93 3.91 17.55 -26.98
C ILE A 93 2.84 18.47 -26.37
N ASP A 94 1.56 18.11 -26.51
CA ASP A 94 0.43 18.90 -26.00
C ASP A 94 0.02 18.50 -24.57
N ALA A 95 0.67 17.48 -24.00
CA ALA A 95 0.29 16.90 -22.71
C ALA A 95 0.34 17.91 -21.56
N ALA A 96 1.37 18.77 -21.52
CA ALA A 96 1.53 19.75 -20.44
C ALA A 96 0.37 20.76 -20.45
N ALA A 97 -0.01 21.25 -21.64
CA ALA A 97 -1.15 22.15 -21.79
C ALA A 97 -2.48 21.49 -21.45
N PHE A 98 -2.64 20.20 -21.76
CA PHE A 98 -3.81 19.41 -21.39
C PHE A 98 -3.99 19.32 -19.87
N PHE A 99 -2.95 18.90 -19.13
CA PHE A 99 -3.03 18.82 -17.67
C PHE A 99 -3.24 20.19 -17.02
N ALA A 100 -2.63 21.25 -17.55
CA ALA A 100 -2.77 22.59 -16.99
C ALA A 100 -4.15 23.24 -17.23
N ARG A 101 -4.83 22.91 -18.34
CA ARG A 101 -6.06 23.62 -18.76
C ARG A 101 -7.34 22.82 -18.53
N ASP A 102 -7.27 21.50 -18.65
CA ASP A 102 -8.46 20.65 -18.63
C ASP A 102 -8.74 20.03 -17.26
N PHE A 103 -7.84 20.23 -16.28
CA PHE A 103 -7.98 19.73 -14.91
C PHE A 103 -8.05 20.87 -13.90
N ALA A 104 -8.89 20.71 -12.89
CA ALA A 104 -8.77 21.48 -11.66
C ALA A 104 -7.65 20.85 -10.82
N TRP A 105 -6.65 21.67 -10.47
CA TRP A 105 -5.58 21.27 -9.57
C TRP A 105 -6.03 21.49 -8.14
N VAL A 106 -5.89 20.46 -7.32
CA VAL A 106 -6.33 20.49 -5.93
C VAL A 106 -5.24 19.99 -5.00
N GLU A 107 -5.13 20.64 -3.86
CA GLU A 107 -4.35 20.19 -2.72
C GLU A 107 -5.28 19.57 -1.68
N VAL A 108 -4.93 18.38 -1.19
CA VAL A 108 -5.71 17.66 -0.17
C VAL A 108 -5.08 17.89 1.21
N GLY A 109 -5.88 18.31 2.19
CA GLY A 109 -5.39 18.63 3.52
C GLY A 109 -4.40 19.79 3.50
N ALA A 110 -3.23 19.58 4.11
CA ALA A 110 -2.13 20.55 4.15
C ALA A 110 -1.06 20.32 3.06
N GLY A 111 -1.32 19.43 2.09
CA GLY A 111 -0.37 19.08 1.03
C GLY A 111 0.79 18.17 1.48
N GLU A 112 0.94 17.90 2.78
CA GLU A 112 1.96 17.00 3.31
C GLU A 112 1.64 15.53 3.01
N ALA A 113 2.61 14.82 2.44
CA ALA A 113 2.51 13.40 2.16
C ALA A 113 3.83 12.68 2.45
N PHE A 114 3.75 11.39 2.80
CA PHE A 114 4.90 10.50 2.87
C PHE A 114 4.93 9.62 1.63
N ALA A 115 6.03 9.68 0.89
CA ALA A 115 6.21 8.91 -0.34
C ALA A 115 7.32 7.86 -0.17
N THR A 116 7.07 6.65 -0.65
CA THR A 116 8.07 5.57 -0.74
C THR A 116 8.10 4.98 -2.14
N GLY A 117 9.14 4.18 -2.42
CA GLY A 117 9.35 3.55 -3.72
C GLY A 117 9.05 2.06 -3.66
N TYR A 118 8.42 1.53 -4.70
CA TYR A 118 8.27 0.09 -4.93
C TYR A 118 8.68 -0.25 -6.36
N PHE A 119 9.02 -1.51 -6.60
CA PHE A 119 9.45 -1.98 -7.92
C PHE A 119 8.97 -3.41 -8.17
N GLU A 120 9.14 -3.88 -9.40
CA GLU A 120 8.86 -5.27 -9.77
C GLU A 120 10.16 -6.09 -9.66
N PRO A 121 10.37 -6.87 -8.58
CA PRO A 121 11.56 -7.69 -8.41
C PRO A 121 11.62 -8.81 -9.44
N ARG A 122 12.84 -9.21 -9.81
CA ARG A 122 13.11 -10.39 -10.61
C ARG A 122 13.81 -11.43 -9.74
N ILE A 123 13.20 -12.61 -9.62
CA ILE A 123 13.71 -13.73 -8.83
C ILE A 123 13.87 -14.96 -9.71
N ARG A 124 14.66 -15.96 -9.28
CA ARG A 124 14.71 -17.24 -10.00
C ARG A 124 13.47 -18.07 -9.67
N GLY A 125 12.81 -18.58 -10.70
CA GLY A 125 11.62 -19.43 -10.54
C GLY A 125 11.50 -20.52 -11.59
N SER A 126 10.55 -21.43 -11.41
CA SER A 126 10.22 -22.50 -12.34
C SER A 126 8.70 -22.70 -12.39
N LEU A 127 8.15 -23.06 -13.55
CA LEU A 127 6.73 -23.42 -13.70
C LEU A 127 6.45 -24.89 -13.31
N THR A 128 7.46 -25.64 -12.91
CA THR A 128 7.31 -26.98 -12.33
C THR A 128 8.29 -27.18 -11.18
N ARG A 129 7.88 -27.89 -10.12
CA ARG A 129 8.76 -28.25 -9.01
C ARG A 129 9.96 -29.05 -9.52
N ARG A 130 11.16 -28.68 -9.11
CA ARG A 130 12.42 -29.37 -9.49
C ARG A 130 13.53 -29.03 -8.49
N PRO A 131 14.65 -29.79 -8.50
CA PRO A 131 15.79 -29.47 -7.63
C PRO A 131 16.26 -28.02 -7.81
N GLY A 132 16.43 -27.30 -6.70
CA GLY A 132 16.76 -25.88 -6.63
C GLY A 132 15.58 -24.92 -6.85
N TYR A 133 14.36 -25.45 -6.99
CA TYR A 133 13.10 -24.70 -7.13
C TYR A 133 11.98 -25.43 -6.38
N GLU A 134 12.06 -25.40 -5.05
CA GLU A 134 11.17 -26.14 -4.17
C GLU A 134 10.12 -25.26 -3.46
N THR A 135 10.32 -23.95 -3.38
CA THR A 135 9.41 -23.05 -2.64
C THR A 135 8.17 -22.75 -3.47
N PRO A 136 6.97 -23.23 -3.09
CA PRO A 136 5.77 -23.06 -3.89
C PRO A 136 5.28 -21.60 -3.92
N ILE A 137 4.80 -21.18 -5.08
CA ILE A 137 4.06 -19.92 -5.29
C ILE A 137 2.61 -20.30 -5.57
N TYR A 138 1.70 -19.88 -4.70
CA TYR A 138 0.31 -20.34 -4.74
C TYR A 138 -0.64 -19.37 -5.46
N ALA A 139 -1.59 -19.95 -6.19
CA ALA A 139 -2.84 -19.33 -6.59
C ALA A 139 -3.74 -19.05 -5.38
N VAL A 140 -4.82 -18.29 -5.60
CA VAL A 140 -5.85 -18.06 -4.58
C VAL A 140 -6.59 -19.38 -4.31
N PRO A 141 -6.64 -19.86 -3.06
CA PRO A 141 -7.45 -21.01 -2.71
C PRO A 141 -8.95 -20.71 -2.80
N ASP A 142 -9.76 -21.67 -3.27
CA ASP A 142 -11.21 -21.48 -3.45
C ASP A 142 -11.98 -21.31 -2.13
N ASP A 143 -11.41 -21.81 -1.02
CA ASP A 143 -11.97 -21.69 0.34
C ASP A 143 -11.59 -20.36 1.02
N LEU A 144 -10.74 -19.53 0.40
CA LEU A 144 -10.43 -18.19 0.88
C LEU A 144 -11.54 -17.22 0.46
N THR A 145 -12.43 -16.90 1.39
CA THR A 145 -13.60 -16.04 1.14
C THR A 145 -13.64 -14.84 2.08
N ARG A 146 -14.61 -13.94 1.89
CA ARG A 146 -14.90 -12.84 2.83
C ARG A 146 -16.21 -13.13 3.57
N GLY A 147 -16.25 -12.81 4.85
CA GLY A 147 -17.42 -13.02 5.69
C GLY A 147 -17.25 -12.43 7.09
N THR A 148 -18.30 -12.56 7.89
CA THR A 148 -18.30 -12.20 9.31
C THR A 148 -17.72 -13.35 10.13
N PHE A 149 -16.72 -13.07 10.97
CA PHE A 149 -16.09 -14.08 11.82
C PHE A 149 -17.06 -14.57 12.89
N SER A 150 -17.08 -15.89 13.09
CA SER A 150 -17.99 -16.55 14.05
C SER A 150 -17.71 -16.17 15.51
N ASP A 151 -16.51 -15.66 15.82
CA ASP A 151 -16.13 -15.16 17.13
C ASP A 151 -16.57 -13.70 17.40
N GLY A 152 -17.21 -13.06 16.41
CA GLY A 152 -17.66 -11.67 16.52
C GLY A 152 -16.55 -10.62 16.36
N SER A 153 -15.33 -11.01 15.94
CA SER A 153 -14.20 -10.08 15.72
C SER A 153 -14.38 -9.12 14.54
N GLY A 154 -15.47 -9.27 13.77
CA GLY A 154 -15.87 -8.37 12.69
C GLY A 154 -15.95 -9.10 11.35
N GLU A 155 -15.71 -8.36 10.26
CA GLU A 155 -15.68 -8.91 8.90
C GLU A 155 -14.26 -8.91 8.35
N GLY A 156 -13.93 -9.92 7.55
CA GLY A 156 -12.60 -10.04 6.98
C GLY A 156 -12.49 -11.15 5.95
N ARG A 157 -11.24 -11.51 5.62
CA ARG A 157 -10.94 -12.68 4.79
C ARG A 157 -10.68 -13.89 5.69
N GLY A 158 -11.21 -15.04 5.31
CA GLY A 158 -11.21 -16.23 6.14
C GLY A 158 -11.56 -17.49 5.36
N ARG A 159 -11.84 -18.57 6.10
CA ARG A 159 -12.35 -19.84 5.59
C ARG A 159 -13.36 -20.43 6.57
N TYR A 160 -14.14 -21.39 6.11
CA TYR A 160 -14.94 -22.23 7.01
C TYR A 160 -14.07 -23.36 7.56
N ASP A 161 -14.13 -23.58 8.87
CA ASP A 161 -13.53 -24.76 9.51
C ASP A 161 -14.42 -26.01 9.36
N GLU A 162 -13.96 -27.14 9.89
CA GLU A 162 -14.70 -28.43 9.84
C GLU A 162 -16.06 -28.38 10.56
N ASN A 163 -16.25 -27.42 11.47
CA ASN A 163 -17.49 -27.22 12.22
C ASN A 163 -18.44 -26.21 11.56
N GLY A 164 -18.06 -25.64 10.42
CA GLY A 164 -18.83 -24.61 9.71
C GLY A 164 -18.69 -23.20 10.29
N ASN A 165 -17.71 -22.96 11.17
CA ASN A 165 -17.42 -21.62 11.67
C ASN A 165 -16.56 -20.85 10.67
N PHE A 166 -16.88 -19.58 10.44
CA PHE A 166 -16.03 -18.70 9.64
C PHE A 166 -14.88 -18.16 10.50
N VAL A 167 -13.66 -18.58 10.17
CA VAL A 167 -12.44 -18.30 10.93
C VAL A 167 -11.39 -17.62 10.05
N LEU A 168 -10.38 -17.01 10.68
CA LEU A 168 -9.22 -16.46 9.96
C LEU A 168 -8.56 -17.53 9.08
N TYR A 169 -8.09 -17.13 7.90
CA TYR A 169 -7.39 -18.05 6.99
C TYR A 169 -6.04 -18.50 7.57
N HIS A 170 -5.43 -19.53 6.97
CA HIS A 170 -4.09 -20.00 7.33
C HIS A 170 -3.08 -18.84 7.29
N ASP A 171 -2.24 -18.74 8.33
CA ASP A 171 -1.11 -17.81 8.32
C ASP A 171 0.08 -18.37 7.54
N ARG A 172 1.09 -17.51 7.36
CA ARG A 172 2.34 -17.83 6.69
C ARG A 172 2.96 -19.15 7.17
N THR A 173 3.10 -19.32 8.48
CA THR A 173 3.71 -20.53 9.06
C THR A 173 2.94 -21.78 8.64
N ALA A 174 1.61 -21.79 8.82
CA ALA A 174 0.80 -22.94 8.43
C ALA A 174 0.90 -23.23 6.91
N ILE A 175 0.92 -22.19 6.06
CA ILE A 175 1.05 -22.35 4.61
C ILE A 175 2.44 -22.92 4.24
N GLU A 176 3.51 -22.41 4.84
CA GLU A 176 4.88 -22.89 4.64
C GLU A 176 5.11 -24.30 5.17
N GLU A 177 4.32 -24.73 6.16
CA GLU A 177 4.34 -26.08 6.75
C GLU A 177 3.37 -27.05 6.08
N GLY A 178 2.76 -26.63 4.96
CA GLY A 178 2.04 -27.53 4.07
C GLY A 178 0.52 -27.48 4.17
N ALA A 179 -0.08 -26.47 4.80
CA ALA A 179 -1.54 -26.34 4.87
C ALA A 179 -2.25 -26.29 3.50
N LEU A 180 -1.50 -26.00 2.43
CA LEU A 180 -2.01 -25.97 1.05
C LEU A 180 -1.48 -27.11 0.17
N GLU A 181 -0.63 -28.00 0.70
CA GLU A 181 -0.04 -29.08 -0.08
C GLU A 181 -1.08 -30.06 -0.62
N GLY A 182 -0.86 -30.56 -1.83
CA GLY A 182 -1.74 -31.53 -2.48
C GLY A 182 -3.05 -30.95 -3.00
N ARG A 183 -3.27 -29.64 -2.89
CA ARG A 183 -4.46 -28.96 -3.41
C ARG A 183 -4.35 -28.52 -4.87
N GLY A 184 -3.18 -28.68 -5.50
CA GLY A 184 -2.94 -28.28 -6.89
C GLY A 184 -3.00 -26.77 -7.11
N LEU A 185 -2.59 -25.99 -6.10
CA LEU A 185 -2.65 -24.53 -6.11
C LEU A 185 -1.32 -23.90 -6.54
N GLU A 186 -0.27 -24.67 -6.73
CA GLU A 186 1.05 -24.20 -7.12
C GLU A 186 1.05 -23.72 -8.58
N ILE A 187 1.29 -22.42 -8.80
CA ILE A 187 1.40 -21.83 -10.14
C ILE A 187 2.85 -21.75 -10.63
N ALA A 188 3.80 -21.78 -9.70
CA ALA A 188 5.23 -21.75 -9.94
C ALA A 188 5.97 -22.13 -8.63
N TRP A 189 7.29 -22.24 -8.72
CA TRP A 189 8.19 -22.51 -7.60
C TRP A 189 9.38 -21.55 -7.64
N ALA A 190 9.60 -20.82 -6.55
CA ALA A 190 10.77 -19.98 -6.37
C ALA A 190 11.99 -20.82 -5.97
N ALA A 191 13.17 -20.34 -6.35
CA ALA A 191 14.44 -20.96 -5.95
C ALA A 191 14.89 -20.56 -4.54
N ASP A 192 14.44 -19.40 -4.05
CA ASP A 192 14.84 -18.84 -2.78
C ASP A 192 13.59 -18.34 -2.02
N PRO A 193 13.32 -18.86 -0.81
CA PRO A 193 12.19 -18.42 0.00
C PRO A 193 12.32 -16.98 0.50
N VAL A 194 13.53 -16.45 0.70
CA VAL A 194 13.77 -15.05 1.09
C VAL A 194 13.40 -14.13 -0.05
N GLU A 195 13.85 -14.43 -1.28
CA GLU A 195 13.47 -13.66 -2.48
C GLU A 195 11.94 -13.67 -2.69
N LEU A 196 11.29 -14.83 -2.50
CA LEU A 196 9.83 -14.93 -2.59
C LEU A 196 9.13 -14.10 -1.50
N PHE A 197 9.63 -14.11 -0.27
CA PHE A 197 9.08 -13.31 0.83
C PHE A 197 9.09 -11.82 0.50
N PHE A 198 10.19 -11.29 -0.04
CA PHE A 198 10.25 -9.89 -0.48
C PHE A 198 9.37 -9.62 -1.70
N LEU A 199 9.28 -10.55 -2.64
CA LEU A 199 8.35 -10.45 -3.77
C LEU A 199 6.90 -10.33 -3.28
N GLN A 200 6.52 -11.07 -2.23
CA GLN A 200 5.20 -10.94 -1.60
C GLN A 200 4.97 -9.53 -1.02
N ILE A 201 5.97 -8.92 -0.41
CA ILE A 201 5.87 -7.54 0.09
C ILE A 201 5.63 -6.55 -1.07
N GLN A 202 6.30 -6.75 -2.21
CA GLN A 202 6.10 -5.92 -3.41
C GLN A 202 4.77 -6.19 -4.14
N GLY A 203 4.18 -7.37 -3.93
CA GLY A 203 2.88 -7.76 -4.51
C GLY A 203 2.92 -8.17 -5.99
N SER A 204 4.07 -8.10 -6.65
CA SER A 204 4.25 -8.58 -8.02
C SER A 204 5.71 -8.87 -8.31
N GLY A 205 6.01 -9.62 -9.37
CA GLY A 205 7.38 -9.89 -9.76
C GLY A 205 7.54 -10.69 -11.03
N GLN A 206 8.80 -10.81 -11.45
CA GLN A 206 9.25 -11.58 -12.60
C GLN A 206 9.96 -12.84 -12.14
N LEU A 207 9.63 -13.98 -12.74
CA LEU A 207 10.32 -15.25 -12.56
C LEU A 207 11.24 -15.47 -13.76
N LEU A 208 12.56 -15.44 -13.52
CA LEU A 208 13.55 -15.90 -14.48
C LEU A 208 13.55 -17.43 -14.50
N LEU A 209 13.03 -18.00 -15.59
CA LEU A 209 12.88 -19.44 -15.77
C LEU A 209 14.22 -20.10 -16.13
N PRO A 210 14.38 -21.43 -15.93
CA PRO A 210 15.64 -22.13 -16.22
C PRO A 210 16.03 -22.11 -17.70
N ASP A 211 15.07 -21.87 -18.61
CA ASP A 211 15.30 -21.74 -20.06
C ASP A 211 15.59 -20.30 -20.50
N GLY A 212 15.72 -19.36 -19.56
CA GLY A 212 15.99 -17.94 -19.81
C GLY A 212 14.75 -17.11 -20.14
N ARG A 213 13.56 -17.71 -20.27
CA ARG A 213 12.31 -16.96 -20.42
C ARG A 213 11.93 -16.27 -19.12
N VAL A 214 11.07 -15.26 -19.22
CA VAL A 214 10.52 -14.55 -18.06
C VAL A 214 9.02 -14.82 -17.98
N ALA A 215 8.57 -15.37 -16.85
CA ALA A 215 7.16 -15.37 -16.48
C ALA A 215 6.89 -14.21 -15.53
N ARG A 216 5.67 -13.66 -15.54
CA ARG A 216 5.25 -12.60 -14.61
C ARG A 216 4.17 -13.11 -13.69
N ILE A 217 4.27 -12.74 -12.43
CA ILE A 217 3.25 -12.99 -11.42
C ILE A 217 2.79 -11.66 -10.82
N GLY A 218 1.49 -11.54 -10.62
CA GLY A 218 0.88 -10.37 -10.00
C GLY A 218 -0.04 -10.77 -8.85
N TYR A 219 -0.24 -9.85 -7.92
CA TYR A 219 -1.16 -10.00 -6.80
C TYR A 219 -2.53 -10.50 -7.29
N ALA A 220 -3.04 -11.52 -6.62
CA ALA A 220 -4.39 -12.04 -6.82
C ALA A 220 -5.25 -11.86 -5.56
N ASN A 221 -4.73 -12.24 -4.40
CA ASN A 221 -5.40 -12.03 -3.10
C ASN A 221 -4.39 -12.14 -1.94
N GLN A 222 -4.86 -11.98 -0.71
CA GLN A 222 -4.07 -12.22 0.51
C GLN A 222 -4.90 -12.96 1.55
N ASN A 223 -4.25 -13.66 2.48
CA ASN A 223 -4.91 -14.42 3.54
C ASN A 223 -5.64 -13.56 4.60
N GLY A 224 -5.46 -12.23 4.58
CA GLY A 224 -6.12 -11.30 5.50
C GLY A 224 -5.56 -11.27 6.91
N ARG A 225 -4.39 -11.88 7.13
CA ARG A 225 -3.69 -11.90 8.41
C ARG A 225 -2.83 -10.65 8.61
N GLU A 226 -2.38 -10.44 9.84
CA GLU A 226 -1.64 -9.26 10.24
C GLU A 226 -0.28 -9.18 9.54
N TYR A 227 0.08 -7.98 9.09
CA TYR A 227 1.40 -7.69 8.53
C TYR A 227 2.36 -7.23 9.62
N VAL A 228 3.58 -7.78 9.61
CA VAL A 228 4.66 -7.34 10.50
C VAL A 228 5.90 -6.99 9.68
N ALA A 229 6.40 -5.77 9.85
CA ALA A 229 7.62 -5.32 9.21
C ALA A 229 8.85 -5.92 9.89
N ILE A 230 9.47 -6.94 9.29
CA ILE A 230 10.61 -7.66 9.88
C ILE A 230 11.86 -6.78 10.08
N GLY A 231 12.04 -5.73 9.28
CA GLY A 231 13.13 -4.76 9.45
C GLY A 231 13.04 -4.01 10.78
N ARG A 232 11.82 -3.74 11.26
CA ARG A 232 11.59 -3.17 12.60
C ARG A 232 11.98 -4.18 13.68
N LEU A 233 11.58 -5.44 13.55
CA LEU A 233 11.92 -6.50 14.51
C LEU A 233 13.44 -6.71 14.63
N LEU A 234 14.17 -6.68 13.51
CA LEU A 234 15.63 -6.81 13.51
C LEU A 234 16.31 -5.70 14.32
N ARG A 235 15.81 -4.46 14.18
CA ARG A 235 16.30 -3.31 14.94
C ARG A 235 15.96 -3.42 16.42
N GLU A 236 14.70 -3.72 16.74
CA GLU A 236 14.21 -3.83 18.13
C GLU A 236 14.92 -4.95 18.91
N ARG A 237 15.26 -6.06 18.23
CA ARG A 237 15.98 -7.19 18.81
C ARG A 237 17.51 -7.01 18.83
N GLY A 238 18.03 -5.90 18.30
CA GLY A 238 19.47 -5.65 18.21
C GLY A 238 20.22 -6.61 17.29
N LEU A 239 19.52 -7.25 16.34
CA LEU A 239 20.10 -8.25 15.43
C LEU A 239 20.81 -7.60 14.23
N LEU A 240 20.47 -6.35 13.91
CA LEU A 240 21.15 -5.51 12.93
C LEU A 240 21.39 -4.11 13.50
N GLU A 241 22.66 -3.75 13.62
CA GLU A 241 23.08 -2.42 14.05
C GLU A 241 23.17 -1.45 12.86
N GLY A 242 22.85 -0.16 13.06
CA GLY A 242 22.92 0.88 12.02
C GLY A 242 21.69 0.91 11.09
N GLY A 243 21.88 1.45 9.87
CA GLY A 243 20.78 1.63 8.91
C GLY A 243 20.16 0.31 8.45
N ILE A 244 18.84 0.15 8.62
CA ILE A 244 18.09 -1.01 8.13
C ILE A 244 17.75 -0.76 6.66
N THR A 245 18.48 -1.41 5.76
CA THR A 245 18.18 -1.40 4.32
C THR A 245 17.74 -2.79 3.87
N MET A 246 16.98 -2.89 2.78
CA MET A 246 16.54 -4.18 2.24
C MET A 246 17.71 -5.14 2.01
N GLN A 247 18.81 -4.67 1.41
CA GLN A 247 19.99 -5.50 1.17
C GLN A 247 20.55 -6.10 2.46
N ARG A 248 20.68 -5.29 3.52
CA ARG A 248 21.20 -5.78 4.82
C ARG A 248 20.27 -6.78 5.47
N ILE A 249 18.95 -6.61 5.32
CA ILE A 249 17.97 -7.59 5.80
C ILE A 249 18.15 -8.91 5.04
N VAL A 250 18.22 -8.87 3.71
CA VAL A 250 18.42 -10.07 2.87
C VAL A 250 19.73 -10.78 3.24
N ASP A 251 20.82 -10.04 3.37
CA ASP A 251 22.13 -10.59 3.76
C ASP A 251 22.05 -11.30 5.11
N TRP A 252 21.36 -10.68 6.09
CA TRP A 252 21.19 -11.27 7.42
C TRP A 252 20.34 -12.55 7.38
N LEU A 253 19.24 -12.56 6.62
CA LEU A 253 18.38 -13.73 6.47
C LEU A 253 19.14 -14.90 5.81
N ASN A 254 19.94 -14.62 4.78
CA ASN A 254 20.74 -15.61 4.09
C ASN A 254 21.88 -16.16 4.97
N ALA A 255 22.46 -15.31 5.83
CA ALA A 255 23.48 -15.74 6.79
C ALA A 255 22.90 -16.55 7.96
N ASN A 256 21.60 -16.44 8.25
CA ASN A 256 20.94 -17.07 9.39
C ASN A 256 19.65 -17.81 8.96
N PRO A 257 19.73 -18.91 8.20
CA PRO A 257 18.57 -19.49 7.53
C PRO A 257 17.43 -19.95 8.46
N GLU A 258 17.76 -20.56 9.61
CA GLU A 258 16.72 -21.00 10.56
C GLU A 258 16.08 -19.83 11.28
N ALA A 259 16.89 -18.95 11.90
CA ALA A 259 16.38 -17.77 12.60
C ALA A 259 15.70 -16.78 11.63
N GLY A 260 16.16 -16.72 10.39
CA GLY A 260 15.57 -15.91 9.32
C GLY A 260 14.21 -16.42 8.89
N ARG A 261 14.04 -17.74 8.75
CA ARG A 261 12.73 -18.36 8.53
C ARG A 261 11.77 -18.03 9.69
N ASP A 262 12.21 -18.20 10.92
CA ASP A 262 11.37 -17.94 12.10
C ASP A 262 10.99 -16.44 12.19
N LEU A 263 11.92 -15.54 11.86
CA LEU A 263 11.66 -14.11 11.78
C LEU A 263 10.65 -13.76 10.66
N MET A 264 10.79 -14.35 9.47
CA MET A 264 9.84 -14.14 8.37
C MET A 264 8.42 -14.61 8.74
N ARG A 265 8.31 -15.70 9.52
CA ARG A 265 7.05 -16.27 10.02
C ARG A 265 6.31 -15.38 11.01
N GLU A 266 6.98 -14.41 11.65
CA GLU A 266 6.32 -13.37 12.46
C GLU A 266 5.37 -12.51 11.62
N ASN A 267 5.65 -12.37 10.32
CA ASN A 267 4.71 -11.79 9.37
C ASN A 267 3.66 -12.83 8.93
N LYS A 268 2.54 -12.88 9.65
CA LYS A 268 1.44 -13.83 9.37
C LYS A 268 0.78 -13.62 8.00
N SER A 269 0.90 -12.42 7.43
CA SER A 269 0.38 -12.09 6.10
C SER A 269 1.05 -12.93 5.02
N TYR A 270 0.23 -13.49 4.11
CA TYR A 270 0.67 -14.27 2.96
C TYR A 270 -0.08 -13.81 1.70
N ILE A 271 0.66 -13.64 0.60
CA ILE A 271 0.15 -13.14 -0.67
C ILE A 271 0.04 -14.29 -1.68
N PHE A 272 -1.13 -14.37 -2.30
CA PHE A 272 -1.45 -15.29 -3.39
C PHE A 272 -1.34 -14.56 -4.72
N PHE A 273 -0.88 -15.28 -5.75
CA PHE A 273 -0.55 -14.72 -7.04
C PHE A 273 -1.38 -15.32 -8.16
N ARG A 274 -1.30 -14.68 -9.32
CA ARG A 274 -1.71 -15.22 -10.61
C ARG A 274 -0.64 -14.94 -11.64
N LEU A 275 -0.55 -15.79 -12.66
CA LEU A 275 0.23 -15.48 -13.84
C LEU A 275 -0.39 -14.26 -14.55
N VAL A 276 0.47 -13.37 -15.04
CA VAL A 276 0.07 -12.14 -15.72
C VAL A 276 0.73 -12.11 -17.10
N GLU A 277 -0.07 -11.78 -18.11
CA GLU A 277 0.43 -11.45 -19.45
C GLU A 277 0.53 -9.94 -19.62
N GLY A 278 1.46 -9.50 -20.48
CA GLY A 278 1.60 -8.09 -20.86
C GLY A 278 2.82 -7.37 -20.27
N PRO A 279 2.87 -6.03 -20.42
CA PRO A 279 4.10 -5.27 -20.29
C PRO A 279 4.54 -4.96 -18.84
N GLY A 280 3.63 -5.09 -17.86
CA GLY A 280 3.90 -4.72 -16.46
C GLY A 280 2.87 -5.30 -15.49
N PRO A 281 3.12 -5.24 -14.17
CA PRO A 281 2.19 -5.74 -13.18
C PRO A 281 0.92 -4.89 -13.14
N LEU A 282 -0.19 -5.52 -12.77
CA LEU A 282 -1.48 -4.85 -12.69
C LEU A 282 -1.63 -4.16 -11.33
N GLY A 283 -1.89 -2.86 -11.33
CA GLY A 283 -2.16 -2.09 -10.10
C GLY A 283 -3.58 -2.31 -9.57
N ALA A 284 -3.95 -1.58 -8.50
CA ALA A 284 -5.29 -1.65 -7.89
C ALA A 284 -6.44 -1.30 -8.86
N LEU A 285 -6.13 -0.52 -9.92
CA LEU A 285 -7.06 -0.18 -10.99
C LEU A 285 -7.27 -1.34 -12.00
N ASN A 286 -6.56 -2.47 -11.84
CA ASN A 286 -6.56 -3.61 -12.75
C ASN A 286 -6.20 -3.23 -14.20
N VAL A 287 -5.16 -2.39 -14.31
CA VAL A 287 -4.46 -2.02 -15.55
C VAL A 287 -2.95 -2.03 -15.27
N PRO A 288 -2.10 -2.20 -16.31
CA PRO A 288 -0.65 -2.22 -16.13
C PRO A 288 -0.13 -0.91 -15.53
N VAL A 289 0.77 -1.02 -14.55
CA VAL A 289 1.52 0.14 -14.06
C VAL A 289 2.63 0.52 -15.04
N THR A 290 3.01 1.80 -15.03
CA THR A 290 4.08 2.32 -15.90
C THR A 290 5.27 2.81 -15.07
N PRO A 291 6.51 2.52 -15.48
CA PRO A 291 7.70 2.98 -14.78
C PRO A 291 7.70 4.51 -14.61
N ARG A 292 7.83 4.99 -13.37
CA ARG A 292 7.86 6.42 -13.02
C ARG A 292 6.64 7.24 -13.50
N GLY A 293 5.53 6.58 -13.83
CA GLY A 293 4.28 7.20 -14.29
C GLY A 293 3.05 6.69 -13.53
N THR A 294 3.25 5.93 -12.46
CA THR A 294 2.16 5.35 -11.66
C THR A 294 2.49 5.46 -10.18
N VAL A 295 1.49 5.83 -9.39
CA VAL A 295 1.55 5.94 -7.93
C VAL A 295 0.50 5.02 -7.30
N ALA A 296 0.83 4.43 -6.15
CA ALA A 296 -0.14 3.78 -5.29
C ALA A 296 -0.58 4.77 -4.20
N ALA A 297 -1.87 4.91 -3.99
CA ALA A 297 -2.43 5.85 -3.03
C ALA A 297 -3.69 5.26 -2.36
N ASP A 298 -4.06 5.80 -1.20
CA ASP A 298 -5.31 5.42 -0.53
C ASP A 298 -6.51 5.94 -1.37
N PRO A 299 -7.40 5.05 -1.85
CA PRO A 299 -8.55 5.45 -2.68
C PRO A 299 -9.54 6.37 -1.95
N LYS A 300 -9.48 6.47 -0.61
CA LYS A 300 -10.26 7.43 0.17
C LYS A 300 -9.73 8.86 0.04
N PHE A 301 -8.49 9.04 -0.41
CA PHE A 301 -7.86 10.36 -0.53
C PHE A 301 -7.47 10.73 -1.96
N VAL A 302 -7.31 9.74 -2.84
CA VAL A 302 -6.97 9.96 -4.24
C VAL A 302 -7.90 9.12 -5.13
N PRO A 303 -8.64 9.72 -6.08
CA PRO A 303 -9.44 8.96 -7.04
C PRO A 303 -8.52 8.04 -7.85
N LEU A 304 -8.80 6.74 -7.86
CA LEU A 304 -7.95 5.78 -8.57
C LEU A 304 -7.94 6.08 -10.08
N GLY A 305 -6.74 6.35 -10.60
CA GLY A 305 -6.51 6.68 -12.01
C GLY A 305 -6.40 8.19 -12.28
N ALA A 306 -6.76 9.04 -11.32
CA ALA A 306 -6.54 10.49 -11.44
C ALA A 306 -5.03 10.79 -11.54
N PRO A 307 -4.63 11.79 -12.33
CA PRO A 307 -3.26 12.30 -12.29
C PRO A 307 -2.92 12.82 -10.89
N VAL A 308 -1.73 12.49 -10.41
CA VAL A 308 -1.20 12.97 -9.14
C VAL A 308 0.13 13.67 -9.41
N TRP A 309 0.27 14.86 -8.86
CA TRP A 309 1.55 15.57 -8.82
C TRP A 309 2.16 15.40 -7.43
N LEU A 310 3.44 15.02 -7.39
CA LEU A 310 4.20 14.92 -6.16
C LEU A 310 5.39 15.87 -6.29
N ASP A 311 5.50 16.81 -5.35
CA ASP A 311 6.68 17.64 -5.17
C ASP A 311 7.42 17.11 -3.94
N LEU A 312 8.56 16.46 -4.17
CA LEU A 312 9.32 15.76 -3.13
C LEU A 312 10.63 16.49 -2.87
N GLU A 313 11.02 16.64 -1.61
CA GLU A 313 12.29 17.27 -1.22
C GLU A 313 13.53 16.52 -1.77
N ALA A 314 13.37 15.23 -2.06
CA ALA A 314 14.40 14.38 -2.66
C ALA A 314 13.82 13.49 -3.76
N ASP A 315 14.57 13.34 -4.85
CA ASP A 315 14.27 12.42 -5.96
C ASP A 315 14.58 10.95 -5.65
N VAL A 316 14.85 10.63 -4.38
CA VAL A 316 15.20 9.28 -3.90
C VAL A 316 14.12 8.82 -2.94
N ALA A 317 13.41 7.75 -3.33
CA ALA A 317 12.51 7.08 -2.41
C ALA A 317 13.31 6.03 -1.61
N ASP A 318 13.57 6.30 -0.33
CA ASP A 318 14.30 5.45 0.60
C ASP A 318 13.33 4.66 1.50
N GLY A 319 12.64 3.68 0.90
CA GLY A 319 11.83 2.69 1.62
C GLY A 319 12.64 1.50 2.14
#